data_AF-A0A946LHM2-F1
#
_entry.id   AF-A0A946LHM2-F1
#
_cell.length_a   1.000
_cell.length_b   1.000
_cell.length_c   1.000
_cell.angle_alpha   90.00
_cell.angle_beta   90.00
_cell.angle_gamma   90.00
#
_symmetry.space_group_name_H-M   'P 1'
#
loop_
_entity.id
_entity.type
_entity.pdbx_description
1 polymer ?
#
loop_
_entity_poly.entity_id
_entity_poly.type
_entity_poly.pdbx_seq_one_letter_code
_entity_poly.pdbx_strand_id
1 'polypeptide(L)'
;MSIHKIVQNVNTGGSLGILTRLSSGDDFEAYQAYRNDRYRLQEIASGVLGDRRLSGCCKSVITLGNMVDILKNGDTGKCRYDGLMLCGSVWQCPVCAARITLQRKQELLTADLSGYSTGLLTLTVSHGQHDTLKSLLADLSLMRNKLKSGRWWKDFRTANDFTGAITTTEVTHGVNGWHVHYHMLMIFEVFPNYEQLETHFYDRWEALAGKQGRYTSAANGVDFRECEKLDYLTKWSTHSELVYGDRKDARNGNISIWEMLRRIGAGDQQYEKYFREYSRCFKGKKQLVWGRGLKQLLSVGEGVPADDAAIELLMSLSRDDWRLILKHGQRAKILELAEASGASGVLAYLSSFSSTIRIASDLYK
;
A
#
# COMPACT_ATOMS: atom_id res chain seq x y z
N MET A 1 -18.24 -41.51 38.48
CA MET A 1 -19.44 -41.29 37.63
C MET A 1 -19.11 -40.20 36.63
N SER A 2 -18.84 -40.60 35.39
CA SER A 2 -18.60 -39.73 34.24
C SER A 2 -19.91 -39.20 33.66
N ILE A 3 -20.04 -37.90 33.42
CA ILE A 3 -20.98 -37.26 32.48
C ILE A 3 -20.35 -35.90 32.08
N HIS A 4 -19.53 -35.77 31.02
CA HIS A 4 -19.86 -35.51 29.61
C HIS A 4 -20.94 -34.45 29.34
N LYS A 5 -20.52 -33.34 28.69
CA LYS A 5 -21.26 -32.34 27.84
C LYS A 5 -20.89 -30.90 28.24
N ILE A 6 -20.61 -29.92 27.38
CA ILE A 6 -20.49 -29.75 25.92
C ILE A 6 -19.56 -28.55 25.75
N VAL A 7 -18.43 -28.70 25.04
CA VAL A 7 -17.67 -27.57 24.51
C VAL A 7 -18.26 -27.28 23.14
N GLN A 8 -19.04 -26.21 23.00
CA GLN A 8 -19.41 -25.72 21.68
C GLN A 8 -18.20 -25.03 21.06
N ASN A 9 -17.72 -25.61 19.96
CA ASN A 9 -16.81 -25.02 18.99
C ASN A 9 -17.35 -23.64 18.56
N VAL A 10 -16.83 -22.57 19.14
CA VAL A 10 -16.87 -21.26 18.49
C VAL A 10 -15.76 -21.30 17.45
N ASN A 11 -16.18 -21.51 16.22
CA ASN A 11 -15.36 -21.49 15.02
C ASN A 11 -14.57 -20.17 14.98
N THR A 12 -13.30 -20.19 15.40
CA THR A 12 -12.36 -19.07 15.28
C THR A 12 -11.96 -18.94 13.81
N GLY A 13 -12.90 -18.48 12.99
CA GLY A 13 -12.65 -18.06 11.62
C GLY A 13 -11.83 -16.79 11.64
N GLY A 14 -10.50 -16.94 11.71
CA GLY A 14 -9.56 -15.85 11.41
C GLY A 14 -9.94 -15.28 10.04
N SER A 15 -10.29 -14.00 10.00
CA SER A 15 -10.65 -13.30 8.77
C SER A 15 -9.45 -13.28 7.83
N LEU A 16 -9.35 -14.29 6.96
CA LEU A 16 -8.44 -14.32 5.83
C LEU A 16 -8.63 -13.03 5.01
N GLY A 17 -7.53 -12.33 4.77
CA GLY A 17 -7.53 -11.04 4.10
C GLY A 17 -8.22 -11.11 2.74
N ILE A 18 -8.77 -9.99 2.26
CA ILE A 18 -9.53 -9.91 1.00
C ILE A 18 -8.76 -10.41 -0.24
N LEU A 19 -7.43 -10.42 -0.25
CA LEU A 19 -6.66 -11.05 -1.33
C LEU A 19 -6.75 -12.59 -1.33
N THR A 20 -7.20 -13.18 -0.22
CA THR A 20 -7.39 -14.62 0.02
C THR A 20 -8.86 -15.04 -0.19
N ARG A 21 -9.81 -14.09 -0.31
CA ARG A 21 -11.24 -14.34 -0.59
C ARG A 21 -11.64 -13.98 -2.02
N LEU A 22 -10.79 -14.28 -3.01
CA LEU A 22 -11.13 -14.06 -4.43
C LEU A 22 -11.46 -15.41 -5.06
N SER A 23 -12.72 -15.85 -4.96
CA SER A 23 -13.19 -17.14 -5.49
C SER A 23 -14.48 -17.02 -6.33
N SER A 24 -14.80 -15.83 -6.84
CA SER A 24 -15.89 -15.63 -7.82
C SER A 24 -15.36 -15.14 -9.18
N GLY A 25 -16.14 -15.33 -10.25
CA GLY A 25 -15.76 -14.92 -11.61
C GLY A 25 -15.55 -13.42 -11.76
N ASP A 26 -16.40 -12.61 -11.13
CA ASP A 26 -16.29 -11.14 -11.10
C ASP A 26 -15.02 -10.67 -10.38
N ASP A 27 -14.55 -11.43 -9.39
CA ASP A 27 -13.33 -11.12 -8.63
C ASP A 27 -12.05 -11.37 -9.46
N PHE A 28 -12.08 -12.31 -10.42
CA PHE A 28 -10.94 -12.60 -11.29
C PHE A 28 -10.69 -11.45 -12.26
N GLU A 29 -11.73 -10.98 -12.96
CA GLU A 29 -11.60 -9.86 -13.91
C GLU A 29 -11.13 -8.57 -13.22
N ALA A 30 -11.73 -8.24 -12.08
CA ALA A 30 -11.31 -7.08 -11.28
C ALA A 30 -9.84 -7.19 -10.84
N TYR A 31 -9.38 -8.40 -10.46
CA TYR A 31 -7.99 -8.64 -10.12
C TYR A 31 -7.04 -8.49 -11.32
N GLN A 32 -7.43 -8.94 -12.51
CA GLN A 32 -6.64 -8.74 -13.72
C GLN A 32 -6.57 -7.27 -14.12
N ALA A 33 -7.69 -6.55 -14.08
CA ALA A 33 -7.73 -5.11 -14.33
C ALA A 33 -6.79 -4.37 -13.38
N TYR A 34 -6.85 -4.70 -12.08
CA TYR A 34 -5.93 -4.17 -11.08
C TYR A 34 -4.46 -4.47 -11.38
N ARG A 35 -4.12 -5.71 -11.77
CA ARG A 35 -2.75 -6.07 -12.15
C ARG A 35 -2.28 -5.28 -13.37
N ASN A 36 -3.13 -5.13 -14.38
CA ASN A 36 -2.82 -4.40 -15.59
C ASN A 36 -2.54 -2.92 -15.27
N ASP A 37 -3.42 -2.27 -14.49
CA ASP A 37 -3.27 -0.88 -14.07
C ASP A 37 -1.94 -0.68 -13.33
N ARG A 38 -1.54 -1.59 -12.43
CA ARG A 38 -0.23 -1.49 -11.75
C ARG A 38 0.96 -1.45 -12.70
N TYR A 39 0.99 -2.31 -13.72
CA TYR A 39 2.09 -2.31 -14.69
C TYR A 39 2.03 -1.06 -15.59
N ARG A 40 0.83 -0.63 -16.00
CA ARG A 40 0.63 0.61 -16.76
C ARG A 40 1.12 1.84 -15.98
N LEU A 41 0.68 1.99 -14.73
CA LEU A 41 1.08 3.10 -13.86
C LEU A 41 2.58 3.08 -13.55
N GLN A 42 3.20 1.90 -13.51
CA GLN A 42 4.66 1.80 -13.38
C GLN A 42 5.38 2.36 -14.62
N GLU A 43 4.89 2.12 -15.85
CA GLU A 43 5.45 2.72 -17.06
C GLU A 43 5.33 4.24 -17.03
N ILE A 44 4.16 4.76 -16.66
CA ILE A 44 3.92 6.20 -16.53
C ILE A 44 4.87 6.80 -15.48
N ALA A 45 4.94 6.21 -14.28
CA ALA A 45 5.87 6.66 -13.25
C ALA A 45 7.34 6.62 -13.70
N SER A 46 7.72 5.60 -14.50
CA SER A 46 9.07 5.47 -15.07
C SER A 46 9.37 6.60 -16.03
N GLY A 47 8.44 6.92 -16.94
CA GLY A 47 8.59 8.01 -17.91
C GLY A 47 8.67 9.38 -17.23
N VAL A 48 7.84 9.62 -16.22
CA VAL A 48 7.82 10.90 -15.49
C VAL A 48 9.09 11.09 -14.66
N LEU A 49 9.55 10.07 -13.94
CA LEU A 49 10.65 10.22 -12.99
C LEU A 49 12.04 9.97 -13.58
N GLY A 50 12.16 9.13 -14.61
CA GLY A 50 13.46 8.70 -15.15
C GLY A 50 14.35 7.95 -14.14
N ASP A 51 13.79 7.49 -13.01
CA ASP A 51 14.55 6.78 -11.97
C ASP A 51 14.92 5.37 -12.46
N ARG A 52 16.22 5.10 -12.60
CA ARG A 52 16.72 3.82 -13.15
C ARG A 52 16.27 2.59 -12.37
N ARG A 53 16.15 2.67 -11.04
CA ARG A 53 15.71 1.53 -10.22
C ARG A 53 14.22 1.28 -10.43
N LEU A 54 13.40 2.32 -10.45
CA LEU A 54 11.98 2.20 -10.73
C LEU A 54 11.74 1.68 -12.16
N SER A 55 12.45 2.22 -13.15
CA SER A 55 12.35 1.80 -14.55
C SER A 55 12.77 0.35 -14.78
N GLY A 56 13.73 -0.17 -14.00
CA GLY A 56 14.13 -1.58 -14.04
C GLY A 56 13.30 -2.52 -13.15
N CYS A 57 12.42 -1.99 -12.30
CA CYS A 57 11.66 -2.79 -11.34
C CYS A 57 10.70 -3.75 -12.05
N CYS A 58 10.76 -5.05 -11.73
CA CYS A 58 9.99 -6.08 -12.42
C CYS A 58 10.21 -6.05 -13.95
N LYS A 59 11.45 -5.71 -14.38
CA LYS A 59 11.91 -5.73 -15.78
C LYS A 59 13.34 -6.24 -15.89
N SER A 60 14.24 -5.83 -15.00
CA SER A 60 15.62 -6.29 -15.00
C SER A 60 15.73 -7.65 -14.33
N VAL A 61 16.32 -8.62 -15.04
CA VAL A 61 16.60 -9.98 -14.53
C VAL A 61 17.76 -9.93 -13.53
N ILE A 62 17.60 -10.59 -12.38
CA ILE A 62 18.68 -10.75 -11.38
C ILE A 62 19.66 -11.81 -11.90
N THR A 63 20.95 -11.53 -11.80
CA THR A 63 22.02 -12.17 -12.61
C THR A 63 22.20 -13.68 -12.39
N LEU A 64 21.68 -14.26 -11.29
CA LEU A 64 21.73 -15.70 -11.03
C LEU A 64 20.54 -16.38 -11.72
N GLY A 65 20.81 -17.08 -12.82
CA GLY A 65 19.83 -17.91 -13.54
C GLY A 65 19.51 -17.43 -14.95
N ASN A 66 19.59 -16.12 -15.24
CA ASN A 66 19.23 -15.52 -16.56
C ASN A 66 17.81 -15.82 -17.09
N MET A 67 16.97 -16.41 -16.26
CA MET A 67 15.58 -16.76 -16.56
C MET A 67 14.63 -15.91 -15.72
N VAL A 68 13.37 -15.85 -16.14
CA VAL A 68 12.29 -15.25 -15.36
C VAL A 68 11.27 -16.33 -15.06
N ASP A 69 11.09 -16.66 -13.80
CA ASP A 69 10.17 -17.71 -13.39
C ASP A 69 8.76 -17.16 -13.27
N ILE A 70 7.78 -17.96 -13.68
CA ILE A 70 6.38 -17.78 -13.33
C ILE A 70 6.08 -18.79 -12.23
N LEU A 71 5.78 -18.28 -11.05
CA LEU A 71 5.38 -19.07 -9.89
C LEU A 71 3.87 -19.02 -9.75
N LYS A 72 3.25 -20.16 -9.44
CA LYS A 72 1.82 -20.29 -9.16
C LYS A 72 1.61 -20.67 -7.71
N ASN A 73 0.71 -19.98 -7.03
CA ASN A 73 0.27 -20.39 -5.70
C ASN A 73 -0.86 -21.41 -5.85
N GLY A 74 -0.70 -22.59 -5.24
CA GLY A 74 -1.63 -23.71 -5.34
C GLY A 74 -3.00 -23.44 -4.71
N ASP A 75 -3.05 -22.64 -3.64
CA ASP A 75 -4.28 -22.37 -2.90
C ASP A 75 -5.18 -21.35 -3.62
N THR A 76 -4.59 -20.30 -4.18
CA THR A 76 -5.30 -19.18 -4.81
C THR A 76 -5.33 -19.27 -6.34
N GLY A 77 -4.52 -20.14 -6.93
CA GLY A 77 -4.30 -20.23 -8.37
C GLY A 77 -3.53 -19.04 -8.97
N LYS A 78 -3.15 -18.03 -8.17
CA LYS A 78 -2.55 -16.78 -8.65
C LYS A 78 -1.09 -16.96 -9.04
N CYS A 79 -0.67 -16.26 -10.09
CA CYS A 79 0.68 -16.29 -10.62
C CYS A 79 1.47 -14.99 -10.31
N ARG A 80 2.78 -15.13 -10.11
CA ARG A 80 3.73 -14.02 -9.95
C ARG A 80 5.03 -14.31 -10.68
N TYR A 81 5.72 -13.25 -11.10
CA TYR A 81 7.09 -13.38 -11.59
C TYR A 81 8.10 -13.48 -10.43
N ASP A 82 9.17 -14.24 -10.67
CA ASP A 82 10.36 -14.26 -9.83
C ASP A 82 11.65 -14.15 -10.67
N GLY A 83 12.79 -13.94 -10.01
CA GLY A 83 14.08 -13.68 -10.68
C GLY A 83 14.23 -12.25 -11.22
N LEU A 84 13.36 -11.32 -10.80
CA LEU A 84 13.34 -9.93 -11.25
C LEU A 84 13.71 -8.95 -10.13
N MET A 85 14.46 -7.90 -10.49
CA MET A 85 14.84 -6.84 -9.57
C MET A 85 13.61 -6.06 -9.09
N LEU A 86 13.59 -5.70 -7.81
CA LEU A 86 12.57 -4.84 -7.21
C LEU A 86 13.20 -3.54 -6.73
N CYS A 87 12.58 -2.41 -7.07
CA CYS A 87 13.11 -1.11 -6.63
C CYS A 87 12.93 -0.88 -5.12
N GLY A 88 11.93 -1.52 -4.50
CA GLY A 88 11.62 -1.39 -3.08
C GLY A 88 10.87 -0.09 -2.70
N SER A 89 10.44 0.71 -3.69
CA SER A 89 9.78 1.99 -3.44
C SER A 89 8.28 1.82 -3.25
N VAL A 90 7.79 1.96 -2.02
CA VAL A 90 6.35 1.96 -1.71
C VAL A 90 5.64 3.22 -2.21
N TRP A 91 6.38 4.32 -2.37
CA TRP A 91 5.80 5.62 -2.72
C TRP A 91 5.74 5.85 -4.22
N GLN A 92 6.76 5.41 -4.96
CA GLN A 92 6.91 5.78 -6.38
C GLN A 92 6.47 4.66 -7.34
N CYS A 93 6.56 3.39 -6.92
CA CYS A 93 6.37 2.24 -7.79
C CYS A 93 5.10 1.46 -7.41
N PRO A 94 4.03 1.50 -8.22
CA PRO A 94 2.79 0.76 -7.96
C PRO A 94 2.99 -0.75 -7.76
N VAL A 95 3.96 -1.35 -8.45
CA VAL A 95 4.30 -2.78 -8.31
C VAL A 95 4.88 -3.09 -6.92
N CYS A 96 5.87 -2.32 -6.46
CA CYS A 96 6.45 -2.49 -5.13
C CYS A 96 5.48 -2.04 -4.03
N ALA A 97 4.72 -0.97 -4.26
CA ALA A 97 3.72 -0.47 -3.33
C ALA A 97 2.68 -1.54 -2.99
N ALA A 98 2.19 -2.26 -3.99
CA ALA A 98 1.24 -3.35 -3.79
C ALA A 98 1.83 -4.47 -2.91
N ARG A 99 3.03 -4.93 -3.23
CA ARG A 99 3.72 -6.00 -2.48
C ARG A 99 4.01 -5.60 -1.04
N ILE A 100 4.62 -4.44 -0.83
CA ILE A 100 5.03 -3.94 0.49
C ILE A 100 3.80 -3.70 1.37
N THR A 101 2.74 -3.14 0.80
CA THR A 101 1.52 -2.85 1.56
C THR A 101 0.77 -4.11 1.93
N LEU A 102 0.74 -5.12 1.05
CA LEU A 102 0.19 -6.44 1.38
C LEU A 102 0.93 -7.09 2.55
N GLN A 103 2.26 -7.11 2.51
CA GLN A 103 3.08 -7.64 3.60
C GLN A 103 2.78 -6.90 4.91
N ARG A 104 2.73 -5.57 4.89
CA ARG A 104 2.37 -4.76 6.07
C ARG A 104 0.96 -5.04 6.57
N LYS A 105 0.01 -5.30 5.68
CA LYS A 105 -1.34 -5.71 6.05
C LYS A 105 -1.31 -7.05 6.78
N GLN A 106 -0.49 -8.01 6.35
CA GLN A 106 -0.32 -9.29 7.04
C GLN A 106 0.32 -9.09 8.42
N GLU A 107 1.38 -8.28 8.53
CA GLU A 107 1.98 -7.92 9.83
C GLU A 107 0.98 -7.28 10.78
N LEU A 108 0.09 -6.43 10.26
CA LEU A 108 -1.00 -5.85 11.04
C LEU A 108 -1.91 -6.98 11.53
N LEU A 109 -2.43 -7.81 10.64
CA LEU A 109 -3.40 -8.87 10.98
C LEU A 109 -2.86 -9.91 11.98
N THR A 110 -1.54 -10.08 12.11
CA THR A 110 -0.92 -10.97 13.10
C THR A 110 -0.66 -10.31 14.46
N ALA A 111 -0.90 -9.00 14.59
CA ALA A 111 -0.76 -8.32 15.88
C ALA A 111 -1.84 -8.79 16.86
N ASP A 112 -1.41 -9.33 18.00
CA ASP A 112 -2.32 -9.70 19.07
C ASP A 112 -2.76 -8.46 19.85
N LEU A 113 -3.98 -8.01 19.57
CA LEU A 113 -4.64 -6.90 20.24
C LEU A 113 -5.62 -7.39 21.32
N SER A 114 -5.60 -8.68 21.69
CA SER A 114 -6.48 -9.21 22.72
C SER A 114 -6.22 -8.51 24.05
N GLY A 115 -7.27 -7.92 24.63
CA GLY A 115 -7.16 -7.16 25.88
C GLY A 115 -6.68 -5.73 25.73
N TYR A 116 -6.50 -5.21 24.51
CA TYR A 116 -6.22 -3.79 24.27
C TYR A 116 -7.44 -3.06 23.70
N SER A 117 -7.50 -1.76 23.98
CA SER A 117 -8.41 -0.82 23.33
C SER A 117 -7.66 0.00 22.28
N THR A 118 -8.30 0.33 21.16
CA THR A 118 -7.65 1.14 20.13
C THR A 118 -8.48 2.33 19.67
N GLY A 119 -7.80 3.45 19.43
CA GLY A 119 -8.38 4.68 18.90
C GLY A 119 -7.60 5.18 17.69
N LEU A 120 -8.31 5.69 16.68
CA LEU A 120 -7.69 6.28 15.50
C LEU A 120 -7.58 7.79 15.68
N LEU A 121 -6.34 8.28 15.75
CA LEU A 121 -6.02 9.70 15.73
C LEU A 121 -5.59 10.11 14.33
N THR A 122 -6.37 10.98 13.70
CA THR A 122 -6.03 11.63 12.43
C THR A 122 -5.54 13.05 12.72
N LEU A 123 -4.37 13.41 12.19
CA LEU A 123 -3.75 14.73 12.37
C LEU A 123 -3.46 15.37 11.03
N THR A 124 -3.83 16.63 10.89
CA THR A 124 -3.53 17.47 9.74
C THR A 124 -3.39 18.94 10.14
N VAL A 125 -3.00 19.80 9.21
CA VAL A 125 -2.98 21.26 9.40
C VAL A 125 -3.59 21.94 8.20
N SER A 126 -4.04 23.17 8.37
CA SER A 126 -4.45 24.03 7.27
C SER A 126 -3.29 24.24 6.30
N HIS A 127 -3.61 24.18 5.01
CA HIS A 127 -2.71 24.34 3.89
C HIS A 127 -3.41 25.19 2.81
N GLY A 128 -2.63 25.67 1.85
CA GLY A 128 -3.15 26.34 0.67
C GLY A 128 -2.43 25.90 -0.60
N GLN A 129 -2.90 26.42 -1.74
CA GLN A 129 -2.37 26.05 -3.06
C GLN A 129 -0.88 26.38 -3.25
N HIS A 130 -0.35 27.31 -2.45
CA HIS A 130 1.04 27.73 -2.52
C HIS A 130 1.95 26.97 -1.54
N ASP A 131 1.39 26.10 -0.70
CA ASP A 131 2.19 25.24 0.17
C ASP A 131 2.86 24.15 -0.64
N THR A 132 4.19 24.12 -0.59
CA THR A 132 4.95 22.97 -1.10
C THR A 132 4.73 21.76 -0.20
N LEU A 133 4.72 20.57 -0.79
CA LEU A 133 4.66 19.32 -0.02
C LEU A 133 5.87 19.20 0.92
N LYS A 134 7.02 19.73 0.51
CA LYS A 134 8.25 19.71 1.32
C LYS A 134 8.08 20.50 2.63
N SER A 135 7.57 21.74 2.56
CA SER A 135 7.34 22.57 3.74
C SER A 135 6.27 21.94 4.62
N LEU A 136 5.14 21.53 4.03
CA LEU A 136 4.05 20.92 4.77
C LEU A 136 4.48 19.64 5.52
N LEU A 137 5.26 18.76 4.88
CA LEU A 137 5.79 17.57 5.54
C LEU A 137 6.82 17.88 6.63
N ALA A 138 7.61 18.95 6.48
CA ALA A 138 8.57 19.36 7.49
C ALA A 138 7.86 19.82 8.76
N ASP A 139 6.86 20.70 8.62
CA ASP A 139 6.05 21.22 9.72
C ASP A 139 5.29 20.09 10.42
N LEU A 140 4.56 19.28 9.66
CA LEU A 140 3.82 18.13 10.19
C LEU A 140 4.73 17.12 10.90
N SER A 141 5.90 16.81 10.34
CA SER A 141 6.86 15.88 10.98
C SER A 141 7.36 16.43 12.31
N LEU A 142 7.69 17.72 12.36
CA LEU A 142 8.14 18.39 13.58
C LEU A 142 7.04 18.41 14.63
N MET A 143 5.84 18.81 14.26
CA MET A 143 4.67 18.84 15.14
C MET A 143 4.36 17.44 15.69
N ARG A 144 4.32 16.40 14.85
CA ARG A 144 4.08 15.01 15.29
C ARG A 144 5.13 14.51 16.28
N ASN A 145 6.40 14.88 16.06
CA ASN A 145 7.47 14.52 16.99
C ASN A 145 7.32 15.25 18.33
N LYS A 146 6.90 16.52 18.31
CA LYS A 146 6.65 17.31 19.52
C LYS A 146 5.39 16.88 20.27
N LEU A 147 4.35 16.45 19.56
CA LEU A 147 3.12 15.89 20.14
C LEU A 147 3.47 14.80 21.16
N LYS A 148 4.35 13.88 20.77
CA LYS A 148 4.79 12.74 21.60
C LYS A 148 6.03 13.03 22.46
N SER A 149 6.18 14.24 22.98
CA SER A 149 7.37 14.66 23.75
C SER A 149 7.05 15.48 25.00
N GLY A 150 8.02 15.60 25.90
CA GLY A 150 7.93 16.46 27.08
C GLY A 150 7.01 15.93 28.18
N ARG A 151 6.75 16.79 29.18
CA ARG A 151 6.01 16.45 30.40
C ARG A 151 4.58 16.00 30.10
N TRP A 152 3.84 16.77 29.33
CA TRP A 152 2.48 16.43 28.89
C TRP A 152 2.36 15.02 28.30
N TRP A 153 3.30 14.60 27.44
CA TRP A 153 3.23 13.25 26.85
C TRP A 153 3.54 12.15 27.87
N LYS A 154 4.40 12.43 28.85
CA LYS A 154 4.63 11.49 29.96
C LYS A 154 3.36 11.33 30.78
N ASP A 155 2.73 12.44 31.17
CA ASP A 155 1.50 12.44 31.96
C ASP A 155 0.34 11.79 31.18
N PHE A 156 0.17 12.12 29.89
CA PHE A 156 -0.80 11.49 29.01
C PHE A 156 -0.66 9.96 29.00
N ARG A 157 0.57 9.46 28.84
CA ARG A 157 0.79 8.00 28.76
C ARG A 157 0.42 7.29 30.06
N THR A 158 0.78 7.88 31.19
CA THR A 158 0.48 7.32 32.52
C THR A 158 -1.01 7.41 32.85
N ALA A 159 -1.69 8.50 32.49
CA ALA A 159 -3.09 8.70 32.82
C ALA A 159 -4.07 7.87 31.96
N ASN A 160 -3.62 7.34 30.82
CA ASN A 160 -4.47 6.65 29.86
C ASN A 160 -3.97 5.24 29.54
N ASP A 161 -3.03 4.69 30.32
CA ASP A 161 -2.42 3.38 30.08
C ASP A 161 -1.99 3.16 28.61
N PHE A 162 -1.33 4.17 28.04
CA PHE A 162 -0.95 4.18 26.63
C PHE A 162 0.19 3.20 26.37
N THR A 163 -0.08 2.21 25.54
CA THR A 163 0.84 1.14 25.16
C THR A 163 1.75 1.55 24.00
N GLY A 164 1.17 2.13 22.94
CA GLY A 164 1.92 2.40 21.72
C GLY A 164 1.06 2.92 20.58
N ALA A 165 1.71 3.24 19.46
CA ALA A 165 0.99 3.65 18.26
C ALA A 165 1.61 3.11 16.98
N ILE A 166 0.76 2.86 16.00
CA ILE A 166 1.13 2.58 14.62
C ILE A 166 0.77 3.80 13.78
N THR A 167 1.74 4.37 13.06
CA THR A 167 1.54 5.59 12.27
C THR A 167 1.65 5.29 10.78
N THR A 168 0.68 5.74 10.00
CA THR A 168 0.75 5.82 8.54
C THR A 168 0.59 7.26 8.07
N THR A 169 1.13 7.56 6.88
CA THR A 169 0.99 8.88 6.24
C THR A 169 0.18 8.72 4.97
N GLU A 170 -0.91 9.48 4.86
CA GLU A 170 -1.72 9.60 3.66
C GLU A 170 -1.43 10.94 2.99
N VAL A 171 -1.31 10.93 1.65
CA VAL A 171 -1.12 12.15 0.86
C VAL A 171 -2.01 12.11 -0.37
N THR A 172 -2.78 13.18 -0.53
CA THR A 172 -3.62 13.44 -1.71
C THR A 172 -3.32 14.85 -2.23
N HIS A 173 -3.79 15.15 -3.43
CA HIS A 173 -3.68 16.47 -4.03
C HIS A 173 -5.04 16.90 -4.57
N GLY A 174 -5.46 18.13 -4.29
CA GLY A 174 -6.74 18.66 -4.75
C GLY A 174 -6.63 20.09 -5.24
N VAL A 175 -7.78 20.76 -5.33
CA VAL A 175 -7.86 22.17 -5.75
C VAL A 175 -7.08 23.07 -4.78
N ASN A 176 -7.00 22.72 -3.49
CA ASN A 176 -6.28 23.49 -2.47
C ASN A 176 -4.81 23.06 -2.27
N GLY A 177 -4.25 22.28 -3.20
CA GLY A 177 -2.87 21.82 -3.13
C GLY A 177 -2.73 20.47 -2.43
N TRP A 178 -1.65 20.30 -1.66
CA TRP A 178 -1.31 19.03 -1.00
C TRP A 178 -2.07 18.83 0.30
N HIS A 179 -2.75 17.69 0.43
CA HIS A 179 -3.40 17.25 1.66
C HIS A 179 -2.60 16.12 2.28
N VAL A 180 -2.06 16.32 3.48
CA VAL A 180 -1.21 15.35 4.18
C VAL A 180 -1.81 15.03 5.53
N HIS A 181 -2.16 13.76 5.75
CA HIS A 181 -2.69 13.29 7.03
C HIS A 181 -1.74 12.28 7.66
N TYR A 182 -1.57 12.38 8.98
CA TYR A 182 -1.11 11.23 9.76
C TYR A 182 -2.31 10.50 10.33
N HIS A 183 -2.38 9.20 10.06
CA HIS A 183 -3.30 8.32 10.78
C HIS A 183 -2.49 7.51 11.78
N MET A 184 -2.87 7.61 13.04
CA MET A 184 -2.22 6.95 14.15
C MET A 184 -3.21 6.05 14.85
N LEU A 185 -3.02 4.73 14.74
CA LEU A 185 -3.72 3.79 15.59
C LEU A 185 -3.03 3.81 16.95
N MET A 186 -3.71 4.39 17.93
CA MET A 186 -3.31 4.50 19.32
C MET A 186 -3.83 3.27 20.06
N ILE A 187 -2.97 2.65 20.88
CA ILE A 187 -3.24 1.39 21.57
C ILE A 187 -3.10 1.65 23.08
N PHE A 188 -4.08 1.19 23.84
CA PHE A 188 -4.23 1.41 25.28
C PHE A 188 -4.55 0.09 25.98
N GLU A 189 -4.08 -0.11 27.21
CA GLU A 189 -4.42 -1.30 28.02
C GLU A 189 -5.87 -1.21 28.53
N VAL A 190 -6.27 -0.04 29.04
CA VAL A 190 -7.62 0.22 29.53
C VAL A 190 -8.29 1.25 28.62
N PHE A 191 -9.59 1.05 28.38
CA PHE A 191 -10.38 1.90 27.49
C PHE A 191 -10.44 3.35 28.00
N PRO A 192 -9.92 4.33 27.25
CA PRO A 192 -9.95 5.72 27.68
C PRO A 192 -11.31 6.38 27.35
N ASN A 193 -11.63 7.46 28.06
CA ASN A 193 -12.76 8.33 27.68
C ASN A 193 -12.41 9.13 26.41
N TYR A 194 -12.90 8.69 25.26
CA TYR A 194 -12.52 9.24 23.95
C TYR A 194 -12.84 10.72 23.75
N GLU A 195 -13.97 11.20 24.29
CA GLU A 195 -14.42 12.59 24.08
C GLU A 195 -13.46 13.60 24.71
N GLN A 196 -12.91 13.26 25.89
CA GLN A 196 -11.90 14.07 26.56
C GLN A 196 -10.54 14.00 25.84
N LEU A 197 -10.23 12.87 25.22
CA LEU A 197 -8.96 12.68 24.52
C LEU A 197 -8.86 13.49 23.22
N GLU A 198 -9.95 13.59 22.45
CA GLU A 198 -9.96 14.41 21.24
C GLU A 198 -9.62 15.87 21.56
N THR A 199 -10.26 16.43 22.58
CA THR A 199 -9.99 17.80 23.06
C THR A 199 -8.53 17.96 23.51
N HIS A 200 -8.01 17.03 24.30
CA HIS A 200 -6.60 17.06 24.74
C HIS A 200 -5.60 17.03 23.57
N PHE A 201 -5.87 16.21 22.55
CA PHE A 201 -5.04 16.17 21.34
C PHE A 201 -5.18 17.45 20.53
N TYR A 202 -6.39 17.99 20.41
CA TYR A 202 -6.66 19.23 19.71
C TYR A 202 -5.89 20.40 20.32
N ASP A 203 -6.07 20.70 21.61
CA ASP A 203 -5.43 21.83 22.29
C ASP A 203 -3.91 21.80 22.11
N ARG A 204 -3.33 20.61 22.23
CA ARG A 204 -1.90 20.42 22.02
C ARG A 204 -1.48 20.58 20.58
N TRP A 205 -2.24 20.04 19.64
CA TRP A 205 -1.93 20.11 18.22
C TRP A 205 -2.03 21.55 17.70
N GLU A 206 -3.04 22.29 18.14
CA GLU A 206 -3.22 23.72 17.86
C GLU A 206 -2.05 24.56 18.39
N ALA A 207 -1.65 24.35 19.65
CA ALA A 207 -0.50 25.06 20.21
C ALA A 207 0.81 24.74 19.45
N LEU A 208 0.95 23.53 18.90
CA LEU A 208 2.09 23.16 18.06
C LEU A 208 1.99 23.76 16.65
N ALA A 209 0.80 23.83 16.07
CA ALA A 209 0.54 24.44 14.77
C ALA A 209 0.90 25.93 14.79
N GLY A 210 0.43 26.66 15.82
CA GLY A 210 0.73 28.09 15.99
C GLY A 210 2.23 28.37 16.07
N LYS A 211 3.01 27.49 16.71
CA LYS A 211 4.49 27.59 16.76
C LYS A 211 5.18 27.39 15.40
N GLN A 212 4.52 26.75 14.44
CA GLN A 212 5.00 26.59 13.07
C GLN A 212 4.38 27.61 12.10
N GLY A 213 3.62 28.59 12.59
CA GLY A 213 2.87 29.52 11.73
C GLY A 213 1.76 28.83 10.95
N ARG A 214 1.26 27.70 11.44
CA ARG A 214 0.16 26.93 10.86
C ARG A 214 -1.12 27.14 11.66
N TYR A 215 -2.25 26.98 10.98
CA TYR A 215 -3.57 26.99 11.58
C TYR A 215 -4.17 25.59 11.58
N THR A 216 -5.03 25.31 12.56
CA THR A 216 -5.83 24.10 12.65
C THR A 216 -7.14 24.46 13.34
N SER A 217 -8.21 23.70 13.09
CA SER A 217 -9.49 23.88 13.79
C SER A 217 -9.96 22.56 14.36
N ALA A 218 -10.81 22.60 15.40
CA ALA A 218 -11.36 21.40 16.01
C ALA A 218 -12.05 20.50 14.97
N ALA A 219 -12.76 21.11 14.01
CA ALA A 219 -13.46 20.39 12.96
C ALA A 219 -12.55 19.76 11.88
N ASN A 220 -11.34 20.28 11.64
CA ASN A 220 -10.54 19.94 10.44
C ASN A 220 -9.07 19.65 10.73
N GLY A 221 -8.69 19.49 11.99
CA GLY A 221 -7.30 19.39 12.44
C GLY A 221 -6.94 18.08 13.11
N VAL A 222 -7.83 17.66 14.00
CA VAL A 222 -7.75 16.45 14.80
C VAL A 222 -9.09 15.74 14.69
N ASP A 223 -9.05 14.44 14.37
CA ASP A 223 -10.20 13.54 14.45
C ASP A 223 -9.75 12.35 15.29
N PHE A 224 -10.38 12.15 16.45
CA PHE A 224 -10.11 11.01 17.31
C PHE A 224 -11.35 10.19 17.55
N ARG A 225 -11.32 8.94 17.13
CA ARG A 225 -12.45 8.02 17.24
C ARG A 225 -12.03 6.66 17.74
N GLU A 226 -12.94 6.01 18.43
CA GLU A 226 -12.84 4.60 18.73
C GLU A 226 -12.64 3.77 17.45
N CYS A 227 -11.77 2.78 17.54
CA CYS A 227 -11.53 1.85 16.45
C CYS A 227 -11.49 0.44 17.02
N GLU A 228 -12.57 -0.33 16.87
CA GLU A 228 -12.60 -1.71 17.37
C GLU A 228 -11.80 -2.69 16.49
N LYS A 229 -11.41 -2.29 15.27
CA LYS A 229 -10.78 -3.20 14.31
C LYS A 229 -9.61 -2.56 13.58
N LEU A 230 -8.50 -3.30 13.58
CA LEU A 230 -7.30 -3.07 12.77
C LEU A 230 -7.59 -2.93 11.26
N ASP A 231 -8.74 -3.43 10.83
CA ASP A 231 -9.29 -3.34 9.48
C ASP A 231 -9.32 -1.89 8.96
N TYR A 232 -9.46 -0.90 9.84
CA TYR A 232 -9.45 0.52 9.47
C TYR A 232 -8.08 1.00 8.96
N LEU A 233 -6.96 0.64 9.61
CA LEU A 233 -5.62 0.95 9.08
C LEU A 233 -5.38 0.29 7.72
N THR A 234 -5.91 -0.90 7.50
CA THR A 234 -5.77 -1.60 6.21
C THR A 234 -6.53 -0.89 5.08
N LYS A 235 -7.63 -0.17 5.39
CA LYS A 235 -8.41 0.64 4.44
C LYS A 235 -7.71 1.94 4.01
N TRP A 236 -6.79 2.50 4.81
CA TRP A 236 -6.09 3.76 4.49
C TRP A 236 -4.67 3.56 4.00
N SER A 237 -4.16 2.34 4.05
CA SER A 237 -2.94 2.01 3.32
C SER A 237 -3.18 2.27 1.83
N THR A 238 -2.23 2.89 1.14
CA THR A 238 -2.27 3.31 -0.29
C THR A 238 -2.62 2.17 -1.26
N HIS A 239 -2.76 0.95 -0.77
CA HIS A 239 -3.21 -0.25 -1.47
C HIS A 239 -4.72 -0.33 -1.65
N SER A 240 -5.54 0.28 -0.79
CA SER A 240 -6.99 0.26 -0.96
C SER A 240 -7.41 1.00 -2.23
N GLU A 241 -6.76 2.09 -2.61
CA GLU A 241 -7.02 2.79 -3.88
C GLU A 241 -6.51 2.05 -5.12
N LEU A 242 -5.50 1.22 -4.93
CA LEU A 242 -4.96 0.32 -5.94
C LEU A 242 -5.94 -0.84 -6.17
N VAL A 243 -6.45 -1.47 -5.11
CA VAL A 243 -7.35 -2.63 -5.17
C VAL A 243 -8.83 -2.27 -5.37
N TYR A 244 -9.29 -1.11 -4.88
CA TYR A 244 -10.68 -0.63 -4.99
C TYR A 244 -10.80 0.57 -5.95
N GLY A 245 -9.88 0.67 -6.92
CA GLY A 245 -9.74 1.80 -7.84
C GLY A 245 -11.01 2.20 -8.60
N ASP A 246 -12.03 1.33 -8.66
CA ASP A 246 -13.31 1.58 -9.32
C ASP A 246 -14.36 2.29 -8.45
N ARG A 247 -14.10 2.65 -7.19
CA ARG A 247 -15.18 3.13 -6.29
C ARG A 247 -14.93 4.38 -5.45
N LYS A 248 -13.79 5.04 -5.61
CA LYS A 248 -13.61 6.36 -4.98
C LYS A 248 -13.24 7.38 -6.05
N ASP A 249 -14.26 7.85 -6.75
CA ASP A 249 -14.22 9.18 -7.36
C ASP A 249 -13.60 10.17 -6.37
N ALA A 250 -12.87 11.15 -6.89
CA ALA A 250 -12.19 12.17 -6.11
C ALA A 250 -13.11 12.71 -4.99
N ARG A 251 -12.84 12.34 -3.73
CA ARG A 251 -13.64 12.84 -2.61
C ARG A 251 -13.37 14.33 -2.47
N ASN A 252 -14.39 15.14 -2.70
CA ASN A 252 -14.30 16.60 -2.70
C ASN A 252 -13.21 17.14 -3.66
N GLY A 253 -12.98 16.45 -4.79
CA GLY A 253 -11.98 16.86 -5.78
C GLY A 253 -10.52 16.55 -5.42
N ASN A 254 -10.26 15.87 -4.30
CA ASN A 254 -8.92 15.37 -3.97
C ASN A 254 -8.65 14.04 -4.68
N ILE A 255 -7.51 13.97 -5.35
CA ILE A 255 -7.03 12.76 -6.03
C ILE A 255 -5.87 12.16 -5.27
N SER A 256 -5.76 10.85 -5.36
CA SER A 256 -4.62 10.13 -4.84
C SER A 256 -3.43 10.16 -5.79
N ILE A 257 -2.31 9.63 -5.33
CA ILE A 257 -1.08 9.51 -6.12
C ILE A 257 -1.26 8.56 -7.30
N TRP A 258 -2.05 7.50 -7.14
CA TRP A 258 -2.29 6.55 -8.23
C TRP A 258 -3.28 7.11 -9.25
N GLU A 259 -4.30 7.81 -8.78
CA GLU A 259 -5.19 8.57 -9.65
C GLU A 259 -4.44 9.67 -10.41
N MET A 260 -3.49 10.35 -9.75
CA MET A 260 -2.59 11.31 -10.39
C MET A 260 -1.81 10.67 -11.56
N LEU A 261 -1.27 9.47 -11.38
CA LEU A 261 -0.63 8.71 -12.47
C LEU A 261 -1.62 8.31 -13.57
N ARG A 262 -2.86 7.93 -13.23
CA ARG A 262 -3.89 7.62 -14.23
C ARG A 262 -4.21 8.83 -15.10
N ARG A 263 -4.34 10.02 -14.49
CA ARG A 263 -4.56 11.30 -15.18
C ARG A 263 -3.41 11.66 -16.10
N ILE A 264 -2.16 11.52 -15.64
CA ILE A 264 -0.97 11.70 -16.51
C ILE A 264 -1.05 10.74 -17.71
N GLY A 265 -1.37 9.46 -17.45
CA GLY A 265 -1.53 8.46 -18.51
C GLY A 265 -2.73 8.68 -19.43
N ALA A 266 -3.66 9.56 -19.07
CA ALA A 266 -4.80 9.99 -19.90
C ALA A 266 -4.50 11.30 -20.65
N GLY A 267 -3.29 11.85 -20.53
CA GLY A 267 -2.84 13.06 -21.23
C GLY A 267 -2.85 14.33 -20.37
N ASP A 268 -3.28 14.27 -19.11
CA ASP A 268 -3.25 15.43 -18.22
C ASP A 268 -1.85 15.64 -17.60
N GLN A 269 -0.96 16.17 -18.43
CA GLN A 269 0.45 16.38 -18.10
C GLN A 269 0.65 17.43 -16.99
N GLN A 270 -0.37 18.17 -16.55
CA GLN A 270 -0.19 19.14 -15.47
C GLN A 270 0.20 18.46 -14.14
N TYR A 271 -0.20 17.20 -13.95
CA TYR A 271 0.04 16.42 -12.75
C TYR A 271 1.47 15.89 -12.61
N GLU A 272 2.22 15.91 -13.71
CA GLU A 272 3.61 15.48 -13.76
C GLU A 272 4.53 16.23 -12.79
N LYS A 273 4.31 17.53 -12.60
CA LYS A 273 5.09 18.34 -11.64
C LYS A 273 4.82 17.93 -10.20
N TYR A 274 3.56 17.62 -9.87
CA TYR A 274 3.14 17.19 -8.54
C TYR A 274 3.65 15.78 -8.23
N PHE A 275 3.60 14.85 -9.19
CA PHE A 275 4.16 13.51 -8.99
C PHE A 275 5.68 13.56 -8.76
N ARG A 276 6.41 14.44 -9.47
CA ARG A 276 7.85 14.65 -9.23
C ARG A 276 8.13 15.24 -7.84
N GLU A 277 7.34 16.21 -7.40
CA GLU A 277 7.46 16.78 -6.05
C GLU A 277 7.22 15.71 -4.97
N TYR A 278 6.12 14.96 -5.10
CA TYR A 278 5.78 13.85 -4.22
C TYR A 278 6.90 12.80 -4.17
N SER A 279 7.40 12.38 -5.33
CA SER A 279 8.47 11.39 -5.44
C SER A 279 9.74 11.83 -4.71
N ARG A 280 10.13 13.10 -4.82
CA ARG A 280 11.29 13.67 -4.12
C ARG A 280 11.05 13.73 -2.61
N CYS A 281 9.86 14.14 -2.19
CA CYS A 281 9.52 14.31 -0.78
C CYS A 281 9.43 12.97 -0.03
N PHE A 282 9.03 11.89 -0.69
CA PHE A 282 8.81 10.59 -0.06
C PHE A 282 9.94 9.57 -0.24
N LYS A 283 10.96 9.89 -1.04
CA LYS A 283 12.13 9.02 -1.23
C LYS A 283 12.76 8.67 0.13
N GLY A 284 12.90 7.37 0.41
CA GLY A 284 13.49 6.86 1.64
C GLY A 284 12.60 6.94 2.90
N LYS A 285 11.38 7.46 2.80
CA LYS A 285 10.44 7.50 3.94
C LYS A 285 9.71 6.16 4.11
N LYS A 286 9.40 5.81 5.35
CA LYS A 286 8.51 4.67 5.67
C LYS A 286 7.05 5.11 5.53
N GLN A 287 6.21 4.29 4.88
CA GLN A 287 4.76 4.53 4.80
C GLN A 287 4.04 4.12 6.09
N LEU A 288 4.47 3.03 6.74
CA LEU A 288 3.95 2.58 8.02
C LEU A 288 5.08 2.43 9.04
N VAL A 289 4.87 2.93 10.25
CA VAL A 289 5.85 2.91 11.35
C VAL A 289 5.20 2.39 12.63
N TRP A 290 5.78 1.34 13.20
CA TRP A 290 5.44 0.84 14.52
C TRP A 290 6.19 1.61 15.61
N GLY A 291 5.53 1.87 16.73
CA GLY A 291 6.19 2.35 17.94
C GLY A 291 7.34 1.42 18.37
N ARG A 292 8.34 1.96 19.06
CA ARG A 292 9.49 1.19 19.55
C ARG A 292 9.01 0.07 20.47
N GLY A 293 9.43 -1.16 20.20
CA GLY A 293 9.04 -2.35 20.98
C GLY A 293 7.64 -2.89 20.68
N LEU A 294 6.80 -2.16 19.92
CA LEU A 294 5.39 -2.51 19.76
C LEU A 294 5.18 -3.82 18.99
N LYS A 295 6.01 -4.11 17.99
CA LYS A 295 5.95 -5.40 17.28
C LYS A 295 6.20 -6.59 18.21
N GLN A 296 7.19 -6.47 19.11
CA GLN A 296 7.52 -7.52 20.07
C GLN A 296 6.40 -7.67 21.10
N LEU A 297 5.86 -6.54 21.59
CA LEU A 297 4.79 -6.54 22.58
C LEU A 297 3.50 -7.20 22.06
N LEU A 298 3.16 -6.94 20.81
CA LEU A 298 1.95 -7.48 20.17
C LEU A 298 2.20 -8.81 19.44
N SER A 299 3.32 -9.48 19.74
CA SER A 299 3.69 -10.77 19.15
C SER A 299 3.58 -10.82 17.62
N VAL A 300 3.89 -9.70 16.95
CA VAL A 300 3.80 -9.58 15.50
C VAL A 300 4.83 -10.53 14.88
N GLY A 301 4.34 -11.60 14.28
CA GLY A 301 5.18 -12.55 13.56
C GLY A 301 5.95 -11.85 12.43
N GLU A 302 7.09 -12.45 12.02
CA GLU A 302 7.67 -12.11 10.72
C GLU A 302 6.58 -12.37 9.69
N GLY A 303 6.10 -11.33 9.03
CA GLY A 303 5.01 -11.44 8.05
C GLY A 303 5.49 -12.26 6.87
N VAL A 304 5.49 -13.59 7.01
CA VAL A 304 5.54 -14.53 5.92
C VAL A 304 4.16 -14.45 5.30
N PRO A 305 4.04 -14.10 4.00
CA PRO A 305 2.78 -14.25 3.32
C PRO A 305 2.33 -15.70 3.55
N ALA A 306 1.12 -15.89 4.08
CA ALA A 306 0.54 -17.23 4.33
C ALA A 306 0.60 -18.16 3.10
N ASP A 307 0.89 -17.60 1.93
CA ASP A 307 0.99 -18.21 0.62
C ASP A 307 2.34 -18.85 0.24
N ASP A 308 3.44 -18.69 0.98
CA ASP A 308 4.75 -19.18 0.50
C ASP A 308 4.91 -20.72 0.59
N ALA A 309 4.08 -21.43 1.36
CA ALA A 309 4.14 -22.89 1.46
C ALA A 309 3.54 -23.64 0.25
N ALA A 310 2.66 -22.99 -0.51
CA ALA A 310 1.95 -23.58 -1.67
C ALA A 310 2.49 -23.07 -3.02
N ILE A 311 3.69 -22.52 -3.07
CA ILE A 311 4.24 -21.92 -4.30
C ILE A 311 5.00 -22.93 -5.12
N GLU A 312 4.56 -23.10 -6.35
CA GLU A 312 5.14 -24.03 -7.31
C GLU A 312 5.66 -23.27 -8.53
N LEU A 313 6.76 -23.76 -9.12
CA LEU A 313 7.25 -23.26 -10.41
C LEU A 313 6.32 -23.74 -11.52
N LEU A 314 5.67 -22.82 -12.23
CA LEU A 314 4.83 -23.15 -13.38
C LEU A 314 5.66 -23.29 -14.66
N MET A 315 6.54 -22.30 -14.92
CA MET A 315 7.48 -22.31 -16.05
C MET A 315 8.57 -21.26 -15.89
N SER A 316 9.66 -21.40 -16.62
CA SER A 316 10.72 -20.41 -16.73
C SER A 316 10.76 -19.80 -18.13
N LEU A 317 10.82 -18.48 -18.21
CA LEU A 317 10.94 -17.70 -19.44
C LEU A 317 12.41 -17.40 -19.74
N SER A 318 12.81 -17.54 -21.00
CA SER A 318 14.13 -17.11 -21.44
C SER A 318 14.27 -15.59 -21.36
N ARG A 319 15.52 -15.11 -21.36
CA ARG A 319 15.79 -13.66 -21.44
C ARG A 319 15.21 -13.04 -22.71
N ASP A 320 15.16 -13.77 -23.82
CA ASP A 320 14.64 -13.26 -25.08
C ASP A 320 13.12 -13.21 -25.10
N ASP A 321 12.44 -14.22 -24.55
CA ASP A 321 10.99 -14.17 -24.30
C ASP A 321 10.64 -13.00 -23.39
N TRP A 322 11.41 -12.83 -22.32
CA TRP A 322 11.20 -11.72 -21.39
C TRP A 322 11.39 -10.36 -22.06
N ARG A 323 12.41 -10.19 -22.90
CA ARG A 323 12.61 -8.97 -23.70
C ARG A 323 11.43 -8.71 -24.63
N LEU A 324 10.88 -9.75 -25.29
CA LEU A 324 9.69 -9.62 -26.13
C LEU A 324 8.46 -9.18 -25.31
N ILE A 325 8.23 -9.81 -24.16
CA ILE A 325 7.14 -9.44 -23.24
C ILE A 325 7.25 -7.97 -22.83
N LEU A 326 8.45 -7.51 -22.47
CA LEU A 326 8.71 -6.10 -22.12
C LEU A 326 8.47 -5.17 -23.30
N LYS A 327 8.98 -5.51 -24.49
CA LYS A 327 8.84 -4.71 -25.72
C LYS A 327 7.37 -4.46 -26.07
N HIS A 328 6.51 -5.46 -25.87
CA HIS A 328 5.07 -5.38 -26.17
C HIS A 328 4.20 -4.99 -24.97
N GLY A 329 4.79 -4.71 -23.80
CA GLY A 329 4.05 -4.31 -22.60
C GLY A 329 3.18 -5.42 -21.98
N GLN A 330 3.47 -6.70 -22.24
CA GLN A 330 2.55 -7.83 -21.97
C GLN A 330 2.70 -8.49 -20.59
N ARG A 331 3.36 -7.82 -19.64
CA ARG A 331 3.64 -8.38 -18.30
C ARG A 331 2.37 -8.81 -17.54
N ALA A 332 1.27 -8.05 -17.67
CA ALA A 332 0.00 -8.43 -17.05
C ALA A 332 -0.60 -9.64 -17.75
N LYS A 333 -0.65 -9.60 -19.09
CA LYS A 333 -1.31 -10.61 -19.93
C LYS A 333 -0.70 -11.99 -19.79
N ILE A 334 0.62 -12.07 -19.67
CA ILE A 334 1.32 -13.34 -19.48
C ILE A 334 0.92 -14.00 -18.15
N LEU A 335 0.79 -13.24 -17.06
CA LEU A 335 0.33 -13.78 -15.78
C LEU A 335 -1.16 -14.18 -15.83
N GLU A 336 -1.99 -13.41 -16.52
CA GLU A 336 -3.40 -13.75 -16.76
C GLU A 336 -3.54 -15.09 -17.52
N LEU A 337 -2.76 -15.28 -18.60
CA LEU A 337 -2.73 -16.52 -19.37
C LEU A 337 -2.20 -17.71 -18.55
N ALA A 338 -1.18 -17.47 -17.73
CA ALA A 338 -0.65 -18.49 -16.82
C ALA A 338 -1.70 -18.97 -15.80
N GLU A 339 -2.54 -18.07 -15.30
CA GLU A 339 -3.61 -18.41 -14.37
C GLU A 339 -4.77 -19.12 -15.07
N ALA A 340 -5.17 -18.64 -16.24
CA ALA A 340 -6.31 -19.16 -16.99
C ALA A 340 -6.02 -20.50 -17.70
N SER A 341 -4.80 -20.71 -18.16
CA SER A 341 -4.46 -21.83 -19.07
C SER A 341 -3.09 -22.47 -18.80
N GLY A 342 -2.41 -22.09 -17.72
CA GLY A 342 -1.11 -22.66 -17.37
C GLY A 342 0.00 -22.35 -18.38
N ALA A 343 1.06 -23.15 -18.36
CA ALA A 343 2.22 -22.96 -19.22
C ALA A 343 1.89 -23.05 -20.72
N SER A 344 0.94 -23.91 -21.11
CA SER A 344 0.52 -24.08 -22.51
C SER A 344 -0.09 -22.80 -23.09
N GLY A 345 -0.93 -22.10 -22.32
CA GLY A 345 -1.51 -20.82 -22.74
C GLY A 345 -0.45 -19.73 -22.95
N VAL A 346 0.54 -19.66 -22.05
CA VAL A 346 1.67 -18.73 -22.19
C VAL A 346 2.50 -19.04 -23.43
N LEU A 347 2.85 -20.31 -23.66
CA LEU A 347 3.64 -20.74 -24.82
C LEU A 347 2.93 -20.48 -26.15
N ALA A 348 1.63 -20.74 -26.23
CA ALA A 348 0.83 -20.44 -27.41
C ALA A 348 0.83 -18.95 -27.73
N TYR A 349 0.67 -18.10 -26.71
CA TYR A 349 0.72 -16.65 -26.88
C TYR A 349 2.11 -16.15 -27.29
N LEU A 350 3.18 -16.66 -26.68
CA LEU A 350 4.55 -16.28 -27.03
C LEU A 350 4.91 -16.64 -28.48
N SER A 351 4.44 -17.81 -28.93
CA SER A 351 4.64 -18.26 -30.31
C SER A 351 3.99 -17.31 -31.34
N SER A 352 2.92 -16.61 -30.98
CA SER A 352 2.25 -15.62 -31.85
C SER A 352 3.07 -14.36 -32.13
N PHE A 353 4.02 -13.99 -31.26
CA PHE A 353 4.94 -12.89 -31.54
C PHE A 353 5.96 -13.24 -32.63
N SER A 354 6.40 -14.50 -32.66
CA SER A 354 7.36 -15.01 -33.66
C SER A 354 6.76 -15.05 -35.07
N SER A 355 5.48 -15.43 -35.20
CA SER A 355 4.77 -15.41 -36.49
C SER A 355 4.50 -13.99 -36.99
N THR A 356 4.27 -13.03 -36.09
CA THR A 356 4.12 -11.60 -36.46
C THR A 356 5.42 -11.01 -37.01
N ILE A 357 6.59 -11.43 -36.48
CA ILE A 357 7.90 -11.04 -37.01
C ILE A 357 8.16 -11.65 -38.40
N ARG A 358 7.73 -12.90 -38.65
CA ARG A 358 7.86 -13.54 -39.97
C ARG A 358 7.02 -12.86 -41.05
N ILE A 359 5.76 -12.52 -40.75
CA ILE A 359 4.88 -11.81 -41.69
C ILE A 359 5.45 -10.41 -42.01
N ALA A 360 5.98 -9.69 -41.01
CA ALA A 360 6.62 -8.40 -41.26
C ALA A 360 7.89 -8.53 -42.11
N SER A 361 8.67 -9.61 -41.99
CA SER A 361 9.86 -9.84 -42.83
C SER A 361 9.55 -10.33 -44.24
N ASP A 362 8.42 -11.03 -44.44
CA ASP A 362 8.00 -11.54 -45.75
C ASP A 362 7.21 -10.50 -46.57
N LEU A 363 6.77 -9.39 -45.96
CA LEU A 363 6.20 -8.23 -46.65
C LEU A 363 7.26 -7.26 -47.22
N TYR A 364 8.56 -7.52 -46.97
CA TYR A 364 9.70 -6.78 -47.53
C TYR A 364 10.58 -7.63 -48.46
N LYS A 365 10.06 -8.76 -48.95
CA LYS A 365 10.58 -9.48 -50.11
C LYS A 365 9.63 -9.29 -51.28
#